data_AF-A0A1C7ZA06-F1
#
_entry.id   AF-A0A1C7ZA06-F1
#
_cell.length_a   1.000
_cell.length_b   1.000
_cell.length_c   1.000
_cell.angle_alpha   90.00
_cell.angle_beta   90.00
_cell.angle_gamma   90.00
#
_symmetry.space_group_name_H-M   'P 1'
#
loop_
_entity.id
_entity.type
_entity.pdbx_description
1 polymer ?
#
loop_
_entity_poly.entity_id
_entity_poly.type
_entity_poly.pdbx_seq_one_letter_code
_entity_poly.pdbx_strand_id
1 'polypeptide(L)' 'MDFLWSMFSLRRQYRHYARVDQSGICQAFKRCRQAPAGSEWVEIVEENLSWLGAPLPANARRQRAARRSAAHRLLTV' A
#
# COMPACT_ATOMS: atom_id res chain seq x y z
N MET A 1 26.91 15.65 18.07
CA MET A 1 26.96 15.90 16.60
C MET A 1 26.05 14.88 15.93
N ASP A 2 24.74 14.94 16.18
CA ASP A 2 23.82 13.81 15.86
C ASP A 2 22.48 14.28 15.29
N PHE A 3 22.23 15.60 15.23
CA PHE A 3 20.95 16.17 14.84
C PHE A 3 20.68 16.15 13.32
N LEU A 4 21.70 15.93 12.50
CA LEU A 4 21.55 15.93 11.05
C LEU A 4 21.14 14.57 10.47
N TRP A 5 21.21 13.49 11.26
CA TRP A 5 20.83 12.15 10.80
C TRP A 5 19.31 11.96 10.63
N SER A 6 18.49 12.70 11.39
CA SER A 6 17.02 12.60 11.30
C SER A 6 16.44 13.16 10.00
N MET A 7 17.17 14.00 9.26
CA MET A 7 16.71 14.52 7.97
C MET A 7 16.90 13.52 6.83
N PHE A 8 17.87 12.60 6.95
CA PHE A 8 18.14 11.59 5.93
C PHE A 8 17.33 10.29 6.10
N SER A 9 16.73 10.06 7.27
CA SER A 9 15.82 8.94 7.53
C SER A 9 14.38 9.19 7.08
N LEU A 10 14.03 10.42 6.67
CA LEU A 10 12.77 10.80 6.02
C LEU A 10 12.68 10.35 4.54
N ARG A 11 13.29 9.20 4.20
CA ARG A 11 12.94 8.48 2.98
C ARG A 11 11.55 7.86 3.13
N ARG A 12 10.52 8.71 3.23
CA ARG A 12 9.12 8.32 2.98
C ARG A 12 9.11 7.66 1.61
N GLN A 13 9.13 6.33 1.58
CA GLN A 13 9.13 5.55 0.35
C GLN A 13 7.88 5.95 -0.44
N TYR A 14 8.07 6.32 -1.70
CA TYR A 14 6.94 6.53 -2.61
C TYR A 14 6.18 5.22 -2.72
N ARG A 15 4.87 5.27 -2.50
CA ARG A 15 3.99 4.12 -2.61
C ARG A 15 3.23 4.22 -3.92
N HIS A 16 2.90 3.06 -4.47
CA HIS A 16 2.11 2.93 -5.67
C HIS A 16 0.66 2.70 -5.26
N TYR A 17 -0.27 3.37 -5.94
CA TYR A 17 -1.70 3.20 -5.71
C TYR A 17 -2.40 2.98 -7.05
N ALA A 18 -3.35 2.06 -7.06
CA ALA A 18 -4.31 1.88 -8.13
C ALA A 18 -5.67 2.42 -7.68
N ARG A 19 -6.35 3.18 -8.53
CA ARG A 19 -7.76 3.52 -8.33
C ARG A 19 -8.60 2.42 -8.95
N VAL A 20 -9.48 1.82 -8.15
CA VAL A 20 -10.46 0.85 -8.62
C VAL A 20 -11.85 1.49 -8.67
N ASP A 21 -12.76 0.95 -9.49
CA ASP A 21 -14.17 1.27 -9.44
C ASP A 21 -14.91 0.36 -8.44
N GLN A 22 -16.21 0.57 -8.26
CA GLN A 22 -17.07 -0.27 -7.40
C GLN A 22 -17.15 -1.74 -7.88
N SER A 23 -16.91 -1.98 -9.17
CA SER A 23 -16.82 -3.30 -9.80
C SER A 23 -15.44 -3.95 -9.62
N GLY A 24 -14.47 -3.25 -9.04
CA GLY A 24 -13.10 -3.71 -8.84
C GLY A 24 -12.16 -3.55 -10.04
N ILE A 25 -12.58 -2.81 -11.08
CA ILE A 25 -11.79 -2.54 -12.30
C ILE A 25 -10.81 -1.40 -12.03
N CYS A 26 -9.54 -1.59 -12.40
CA CYS A 26 -8.51 -0.57 -12.24
C CYS A 26 -8.65 0.52 -13.32
N GLN A 27 -8.83 1.76 -12.88
CA GLN A 27 -9.05 2.93 -13.73
C GLN A 27 -7.82 3.83 -13.85
N ALA A 28 -6.97 3.88 -12.84
CA ALA A 28 -5.82 4.79 -12.83
C ALA A 28 -4.72 4.33 -11.87
N PHE A 29 -3.50 4.81 -12.12
CA PHE A 29 -2.36 4.64 -11.23
C PHE A 29 -1.86 5.97 -10.68
N LYS A 30 -1.35 5.96 -9.46
CA LYS A 30 -0.75 7.13 -8.82
C LYS A 30 0.39 6.74 -7.88
N ARG A 31 1.55 7.33 -8.11
CA ARG A 31 2.70 7.23 -7.20
C ARG A 31 2.72 8.41 -6.25
N CYS A 32 2.48 8.17 -4.95
CA CYS A 32 2.49 9.24 -3.96
C CYS A 32 2.99 8.76 -2.59
N ARG A 33 3.50 9.70 -1.79
CA ARG A 33 4.07 9.41 -0.46
C ARG A 33 3.00 9.33 0.62
N GLN A 34 1.87 10.00 0.40
CA GLN A 34 0.71 10.03 1.28
C GLN A 34 -0.43 9.27 0.61
N ALA A 35 -1.26 8.57 1.40
CA ALA A 35 -2.47 7.95 0.88
C ALA A 35 -3.33 9.03 0.19
N PRO A 36 -3.74 8.84 -1.07
CA PRO A 36 -4.58 9.81 -1.75
C PRO A 36 -5.92 9.96 -1.01
N ALA A 37 -6.40 11.20 -0.88
CA ALA A 37 -7.74 11.46 -0.38
C ALA A 37 -8.76 11.10 -1.47
N GLY A 38 -9.77 10.29 -1.11
CA GLY A 38 -10.83 9.83 -2.01
C GLY A 38 -11.11 8.34 -1.87
N SER A 39 -12.31 7.93 -2.29
CA SER A 39 -12.77 6.54 -2.25
C SER A 39 -12.08 5.71 -3.35
N GLU A 40 -11.79 4.45 -3.05
CA GLU A 40 -11.29 3.43 -3.99
C GLU A 40 -9.81 3.48 -4.42
N TRP A 41 -8.92 4.12 -3.65
CA TRP A 41 -7.48 3.94 -3.85
C TRP A 41 -6.95 2.74 -3.07
N VAL A 42 -6.34 1.80 -3.77
CA VAL A 42 -5.72 0.60 -3.20
C VAL A 42 -4.21 0.70 -3.36
N GLU A 43 -3.47 0.48 -2.27
CA GLU A 43 -2.02 0.40 -2.33
C GLU A 43 -1.59 -0.87 -3.06
N ILE A 44 -0.69 -0.75 -4.04
CA ILE A 44 -0.19 -1.85 -4.85
C ILE A 44 1.33 -2.00 -4.69
N VAL A 45 1.85 -3.19 -4.98
CA VAL A 45 3.29 -3.47 -4.91
C VAL A 45 4.02 -2.79 -6.08
N GLU A 46 3.42 -2.86 -7.27
CA GLU A 46 3.97 -2.37 -8.54
C GLU A 46 2.86 -1.78 -9.42
N GLU A 47 3.21 -0.90 -10.34
CA GLU A 47 2.30 -0.37 -11.35
C GLU A 47 2.40 -1.21 -12.62
N ASN A 48 1.31 -1.90 -12.99
CA ASN A 48 1.26 -2.70 -14.20
C ASN A 48 0.11 -2.23 -15.09
N LEU A 49 0.47 -1.70 -16.27
CA LEU A 49 -0.48 -1.14 -17.24
C LEU A 49 -1.48 -2.17 -17.76
N SER A 50 -1.16 -3.46 -17.73
CA SER A 50 -2.08 -4.53 -18.14
C SER A 50 -3.31 -4.65 -17.23
N TRP A 51 -3.31 -4.05 -16.05
CA TRP A 51 -4.49 -4.01 -15.18
C TRP A 51 -5.45 -2.88 -15.54
N LEU A 52 -5.05 -1.92 -16.38
CA LEU A 52 -5.91 -0.81 -16.76
C LEU A 52 -7.13 -1.32 -17.53
N GLY A 53 -8.34 -1.03 -17.05
CA GLY A 53 -9.58 -1.56 -17.61
C GLY A 53 -9.86 -3.03 -17.28
N ALA A 54 -9.05 -3.65 -16.41
CA ALA A 54 -9.21 -5.02 -15.94
C ALA A 54 -9.38 -5.07 -14.40
N PRO A 55 -9.95 -6.16 -13.86
CA PRO A 55 -10.07 -6.33 -12.41
C PRO A 55 -8.69 -6.40 -11.73
N LEU A 56 -8.49 -5.63 -10.65
CA LEU A 56 -7.20 -5.59 -9.95
C LEU A 56 -6.95 -6.93 -9.21
N PRO A 57 -5.91 -7.71 -9.58
CA PRO A 57 -5.67 -9.01 -8.97
C PRO A 57 -5.31 -8.88 -7.48
N ALA A 58 -5.73 -9.84 -6.67
CA ALA A 58 -5.52 -9.82 -5.22
C ALA A 58 -4.05 -9.73 -4.83
N ASN A 59 -3.16 -10.37 -5.60
CA ASN A 59 -1.71 -10.38 -5.36
C ASN A 59 -1.05 -9.02 -5.66
N ALA A 60 -1.66 -8.18 -6.51
CA ALA A 60 -1.16 -6.85 -6.80
C ALA A 60 -1.43 -5.88 -5.64
N ARG A 61 -2.53 -6.11 -4.91
CA ARG A 61 -2.87 -5.33 -3.73
C ARG A 61 -1.82 -5.61 -2.68
N ARG A 62 -1.13 -4.57 -2.20
CA ARG A 62 -0.39 -4.70 -0.95
C ARG A 62 -1.42 -5.00 0.11
N GLN A 63 -1.51 -6.27 0.50
CA GLN A 63 -2.11 -6.64 1.76
C GLN A 63 -1.33 -5.84 2.80
N ARG A 64 -1.93 -4.73 3.25
CA ARG A 64 -1.53 -4.11 4.50
C ARG A 64 -1.68 -5.25 5.46
N ALA A 65 -0.56 -5.89 5.82
CA ALA A 65 -0.57 -6.99 6.76
C ALA A 65 -1.34 -6.41 7.94
N ALA A 66 -2.61 -6.80 8.05
CA ALA A 66 -3.39 -6.51 9.22
C ALA A 66 -2.47 -7.05 10.28
N ARG A 67 -1.93 -6.16 11.12
CA ARG A 67 -1.08 -6.53 12.25
C ARG A 67 -1.75 -7.78 12.77
N ARG A 68 -1.14 -8.95 12.54
CA ARG A 68 -1.56 -10.16 13.22
C ARG A 68 -1.15 -9.81 14.63
N SER A 69 -2.09 -9.18 15.34
CA SER A 69 -2.32 -9.39 16.74
C SER A 69 -2.64 -10.88 16.90
N ALA A 70 -1.69 -11.74 16.51
CA ALA A 70 -1.54 -13.07 17.06
C ALA A 70 -0.87 -12.86 18.41
N ALA A 71 -1.52 -12.07 19.27
CA ALA A 71 -1.46 -12.23 20.70
C ALA A 71 -2.21 -13.52 21.04
N HIS A 72 -1.73 -14.66 20.51
CA HIS A 72 -2.26 -15.96 20.86
C HIS A 72 -1.11 -16.77 21.45
N ARG A 73 -1.07 -16.65 22.78
CA ARG A 73 -0.58 -17.61 23.78
C ARG A 73 0.94 -17.73 23.95
N LEU A 74 1.44 -16.91 24.88
CA LEU A 74 2.39 -17.41 25.86
C LEU A 74 1.66 -18.48 26.70
N LEU A 75 1.92 -19.76 26.41
CA LEU A 75 1.73 -20.83 27.38
C LEU A 75 3.07 -20.99 28.09
N THR A 76 3.15 -20.41 29.29
CA THR A 76 4.24 -20.64 30.25
C THR A 76 4.18 -22.11 30.66
N VAL A 77 5.31 -22.81 30.51
CA VAL A 77 5.55 -24.15 31.10
C VAL A 77 6.13 -23.95 32.49
#